data_AF-A0A353IQ49-F1
#
_entry.id   AF-A0A353IQ49-F1
#
_cell.length_a   1.000
_cell.length_b   1.000
_cell.length_c   1.000
_cell.angle_alpha   90.00
_cell.angle_beta   90.00
_cell.angle_gamma   90.00
#
_symmetry.space_group_name_H-M   'P 1'
#
loop_
_entity.id
_entity.type
_entity.pdbx_description
1 polymer ?
#
loop_
_entity_poly.entity_id
_entity_poly.type
_entity_poly.pdbx_seq_one_letter_code
_entity_poly.pdbx_strand_id
1 'polypeptide(L)' 'MVPVPASLLLVLGIAVGEFAIHYQVDWAKEQVGRRLLATTQTACYWHALGIYQLLHELTYIGIVAVLIWAMR' A
#
# COMPACT_ATOMS: atom_id res chain seq x y z
N MET A 1 -2.33 -27.59 5.67
CA MET A 1 -1.63 -26.94 6.80
C MET A 1 -0.30 -26.41 6.27
N VAL A 2 -0.10 -25.10 6.24
CA VAL A 2 1.19 -24.50 5.85
C VAL A 2 2.16 -24.67 7.03
N PRO A 3 3.38 -25.22 6.84
CA PRO A 3 4.32 -25.39 7.95
C PRO A 3 4.69 -24.03 8.55
N VAL A 4 4.83 -23.96 9.88
CA VAL A 4 5.09 -22.70 10.62
C VAL A 4 6.25 -21.87 10.04
N PRO A 5 7.40 -22.45 9.62
CA PRO A 5 8.47 -21.69 8.97
C PRO A 5 8.04 -21.06 7.64
N ALA A 6 7.24 -21.76 6.83
CA ALA A 6 6.69 -21.22 5.59
C ALA A 6 5.67 -20.11 5.85
N SER A 7 4.91 -20.21 6.95
CA SER A 7 4.00 -19.14 7.37
C SER A 7 4.75 -17.89 7.84
N LEU A 8 5.91 -18.04 8.50
CA LEU A 8 6.73 -16.90 8.94
C LEU A 8 7.38 -16.19 7.76
N LEU A 9 7.96 -16.94 6.81
CA LEU A 9 8.54 -16.39 5.59
C LEU A 9 7.49 -15.69 4.73
N LEU A 10 6.27 -16.25 4.64
CA LEU A 10 5.15 -15.61 3.95
C LEU A 10 4.75 -14.28 4.60
N VAL A 11 4.58 -14.25 5.93
CA VAL A 11 4.23 -13.02 6.65
C VAL A 11 5.32 -11.97 6.53
N LEU A 12 6.60 -12.35 6.65
CA LEU A 12 7.72 -11.44 6.45
C LEU A 12 7.78 -10.90 5.02
N GLY A 13 7.57 -11.77 4.02
CA GLY A 13 7.51 -11.38 2.62
C GLY A 13 6.38 -10.39 2.34
N ILE A 14 5.19 -10.65 2.90
CA ILE A 14 4.05 -9.74 2.85
C ILE A 14 4.41 -8.40 3.51
N ALA A 15 4.95 -8.40 4.73
CA ALA A 15 5.25 -7.17 5.46
C ALA A 15 6.30 -6.31 4.75
N VAL A 16 7.36 -6.93 4.20
CA VAL A 16 8.40 -6.22 3.45
C VAL A 16 7.86 -5.69 2.12
N GLY A 17 7.10 -6.50 1.39
CA GLY A 17 6.46 -6.07 0.14
C GLY A 17 5.48 -4.93 0.37
N GLU A 18 4.68 -5.03 1.43
CA GLU A 18 3.73 -4.01 1.84
C GLU A 18 4.41 -2.70 2.19
N PHE A 19 5.45 -2.76 3.03
CA PHE A 19 6.26 -1.59 3.38
C PHE A 19 6.85 -0.92 2.13
N ALA A 20 7.40 -1.70 1.20
CA ALA A 20 8.00 -1.16 -0.02
C ALA A 20 6.96 -0.44 -0.89
N ILE A 21 5.78 -1.04 -1.09
CA ILE A 21 4.69 -0.44 -1.87
C ILE A 21 4.15 0.80 -1.16
N HIS A 22 3.83 0.71 0.14
CA HIS A 22 3.35 1.83 0.94
C HIS A 22 4.30 3.03 0.88
N TYR A 23 5.59 2.78 1.11
CA TYR A 23 6.61 3.82 1.07
C TYR A 23 6.65 4.52 -0.30
N GLN A 24 6.56 3.76 -1.40
CA GLN A 24 6.54 4.33 -2.75
C GLN A 24 5.28 5.17 -3.01
N VAL A 25 4.12 4.73 -2.53
CA VAL A 25 2.86 5.47 -2.65
C VAL A 25 2.93 6.79 -1.88
N ASP A 26 3.43 6.77 -0.65
CA ASP A 26 3.61 7.97 0.18
C ASP A 26 4.64 8.93 -0.39
N TRP A 27 5.76 8.40 -0.88
CA TRP A 27 6.77 9.22 -1.54
C TRP A 27 6.19 9.87 -2.80
N ALA A 28 5.47 9.11 -3.63
CA ALA A 28 4.84 9.64 -4.85
C ALA A 28 3.80 10.73 -4.52
N LYS A 29 3.00 10.54 -3.46
CA LYS A 29 2.10 11.55 -2.92
C LYS A 29 2.78 12.87 -2.65
N GLU A 30 3.89 12.79 -1.94
CA GLU A 30 4.63 13.97 -1.56
C GLU A 30 5.23 14.67 -2.78
N GLN A 31 5.77 13.93 -3.76
CA GLN A 31 6.28 14.52 -4.99
C GLN A 31 5.19 15.20 -5.83
N VAL A 32 4.03 14.56 -5.96
CA VAL A 32 2.88 15.12 -6.68
C VAL A 32 2.35 16.36 -5.96
N GLY A 33 2.23 16.30 -4.63
CA GLY A 33 1.80 17.43 -3.80
C GLY A 33 2.68 18.65 -3.99
N ARG A 34 4.02 18.47 -3.96
CA ARG A 34 4.98 19.54 -4.25
C ARG A 34 4.81 20.15 -5.65
N ARG A 35 4.66 19.31 -6.68
CA ARG A 35 4.52 19.76 -8.08
C ARG A 35 3.22 20.51 -8.33
N LEU A 36 2.15 20.15 -7.61
CA LEU A 36 0.83 20.78 -7.75
C LEU A 36 0.62 21.96 -6.79
N LEU A 37 1.62 22.32 -5.98
CA LEU A 37 1.49 23.30 -4.88
C LEU A 37 0.25 23.00 -4.01
N ALA A 38 -0.01 21.70 -3.79
CA ALA A 38 -1.22 21.24 -3.14
C ALA A 38 -1.18 21.64 -1.65
N THR A 39 -2.24 22.30 -1.21
CA THR A 39 -2.49 22.60 0.20
C THR A 39 -3.87 22.12 0.59
N THR A 40 -4.16 22.00 1.89
CA THR A 40 -5.49 21.59 2.38
C THR A 40 -6.64 22.51 1.90
N GLN A 41 -6.33 23.71 1.41
CA GLN A 41 -7.28 24.66 0.83
C GLN A 41 -7.55 24.43 -0.68
N THR A 42 -6.81 23.53 -1.32
CA THR A 42 -6.92 23.25 -2.75
C THR A 42 -7.68 21.95 -3.01
N ALA A 43 -8.56 21.92 -4.01
CA ALA A 43 -9.29 20.70 -4.39
C ALA A 43 -8.34 19.57 -4.82
N CYS A 44 -7.23 19.91 -5.50
CA CYS A 44 -6.24 18.92 -5.94
C CYS A 44 -5.62 18.15 -4.77
N TYR A 45 -5.45 18.76 -3.60
CA TYR A 45 -5.00 18.06 -2.39
C TYR A 45 -5.96 16.94 -1.99
N TRP A 46 -7.27 17.20 -1.99
CA TRP A 46 -8.28 16.24 -1.57
C TRP A 46 -8.46 15.10 -2.59
N HIS A 47 -8.41 15.41 -3.88
CA HIS A 47 -8.39 14.38 -4.93
C HIS A 47 -7.16 13.49 -4.81
N ALA A 48 -5.99 14.09 -4.64
CA ALA A 48 -4.75 13.39 -4.43
C ALA A 48 -4.84 12.49 -3.19
N LEU A 49 -5.26 13.04 -2.04
CA LEU A 49 -5.44 12.29 -0.78
C LEU A 49 -6.36 11.07 -0.97
N GLY A 50 -7.50 11.24 -1.65
CA GLY A 50 -8.43 10.13 -1.92
C GLY A 50 -7.81 9.03 -2.78
N ILE A 51 -7.07 9.38 -3.83
CA ILE A 51 -6.35 8.42 -4.68
C ILE A 51 -5.30 7.67 -3.85
N TYR A 52 -4.54 8.37 -3.01
CA TYR A 52 -3.52 7.73 -2.18
C TYR A 52 -4.12 6.80 -1.12
N GLN A 53 -5.25 7.17 -0.51
CA GLN A 53 -5.97 6.29 0.40
C GLN A 53 -6.49 5.04 -0.33
N LEU A 54 -7.04 5.19 -1.54
CA LEU A 54 -7.46 4.04 -2.34
C LEU A 54 -6.29 3.10 -2.64
N LEU A 55 -5.12 3.63 -2.99
CA LEU A 55 -3.93 2.81 -3.23
C LEU A 55 -3.51 2.03 -1.98
N HIS A 56 -3.60 2.62 -0.79
CA HIS A 56 -3.38 1.90 0.48
C HIS A 56 -4.43 0.79 0.69
N GLU A 57 -5.72 1.05 0.47
CA GLU A 57 -6.74 -0.01 0.64
C GLU A 57 -6.56 -1.15 -0.37
N LEU A 58 -6.09 -0.85 -1.58
CA LEU A 58 -5.78 -1.86 -2.59
C LEU A 58 -4.63 -2.78 -2.17
N THR A 59 -3.68 -2.32 -1.35
CA THR A 59 -2.62 -3.20 -0.86
C THR A 59 -3.16 -4.23 0.13
N TYR A 60 -4.10 -3.87 1.00
CA TYR A 60 -4.81 -4.83 1.85
C TYR A 60 -5.58 -5.88 1.05
N ILE A 61 -6.27 -5.47 -0.02
CA ILE A 61 -6.94 -6.41 -0.94
C ILE A 61 -5.91 -7.36 -1.56
N GLY A 62 -4.76 -6.85 -1.99
CA GLY A 62 -3.64 -7.64 -2.51
C GLY A 62 -3.12 -8.65 -1.49
N ILE A 63 -2.90 -8.24 -0.25
CA ILE A 63 -2.48 -9.12 0.86
C ILE A 63 -3.48 -10.25 1.06
N VAL A 64 -4.77 -9.94 1.14
CA VAL A 64 -5.83 -10.95 1.30
C VAL A 64 -5.82 -11.93 0.13
N ALA A 65 -5.65 -11.46 -1.11
CA ALA A 65 -5.55 -12.32 -2.28
C ALA A 65 -4.32 -13.25 -2.22
N VAL A 66 -3.15 -12.75 -1.80
CA VAL A 66 -1.94 -13.56 -1.61
C VAL A 66 -2.16 -14.62 -0.53
N LEU A 67 -2.77 -14.26 0.60
CA LEU A 67 -3.07 -15.21 1.68
C LEU A 67 -4.03 -16.30 1.20
N ILE A 68 -5.11 -15.94 0.50
CA ILE A 68 -6.05 -16.91 -0.08
C ILE A 68 -5.32 -17.84 -1.05
N TRP A 69 -4.47 -17.30 -1.92
CA TRP A 69 -3.69 -18.10 -2.87
C TRP A 69 -2.73 -19.06 -2.15
N ALA A 70 -2.04 -18.61 -1.09
CA ALA A 70 -1.08 -19.42 -0.35
C ALA A 70 -1.73 -20.52 0.52
N MET A 71 -3.02 -20.39 0.83
CA MET A 71 -3.80 -21.38 1.61
C MET A 71 -4.52 -22.42 0.74
N ARG A 72 -4.54 -22.23 -0.59
CA ARG A 72 -5.04 -23.23 -1.55
C ARG A 72 -4.07 -24.41 -1.65
#